data_AF-A0A7V9HX10-F1
#
_entry.id   AF-A0A7V9HX10-F1
#
_cell.length_a   1.000
_cell.length_b   1.000
_cell.length_c   1.000
_cell.angle_alpha   90.00
_cell.angle_beta   90.00
_cell.angle_gamma   90.00
#
_symmetry.space_group_name_H-M   'P 1'
#
loop_
_entity.id
_entity.type
_entity.pdbx_description
1 polymer ?
#
loop_
_entity_poly.entity_id
_entity_poly.type
_entity_poly.pdbx_seq_one_letter_code
_entity_poly.pdbx_strand_id
1 'polypeptide(L)'
;MLRLIYLIFGLLSLVNGAWMLFFPLSWYTDLPAAVPHTGPFNSHFVRDLGVVFLILGFAFGWSALHVDRSRPVHLALTAFFTGHALIHLADIVAGSLPHSHWIIDLPGVFVPALILIVLAVPSVRRRLGGT
;
A
#
# COMPACT_ATOMS: atom_id res chain seq x y z
N MET A 1 13.39 7.75 -13.04
CA MET A 1 11.98 7.93 -12.62
C MET A 1 11.56 6.92 -11.55
N LEU A 2 11.92 5.63 -11.71
CA LEU A 2 11.57 4.55 -10.78
C LEU A 2 12.01 4.80 -9.32
N ARG A 3 13.21 5.37 -9.11
CA ARG A 3 13.69 5.77 -7.77
C ARG A 3 12.74 6.73 -7.07
N LEU A 4 12.24 7.75 -7.78
CA LEU A 4 11.33 8.74 -7.19
C LEU A 4 10.00 8.09 -6.78
N ILE A 5 9.47 7.19 -7.61
CA ILE A 5 8.25 6.44 -7.28
C ILE A 5 8.45 5.64 -5.98
N TYR A 6 9.57 4.92 -5.85
CA TYR A 6 9.88 4.19 -4.63
C TYR A 6 10.04 5.11 -3.41
N LEU A 7 10.65 6.28 -3.55
CA LEU A 7 10.76 7.24 -2.45
C LEU A 7 9.38 7.76 -2.00
N ILE A 8 8.49 8.06 -2.94
CA ILE A 8 7.13 8.53 -2.64
C ILE A 8 6.34 7.43 -1.92
N PHE A 9 6.30 6.21 -2.48
CA PHE A 9 5.61 5.08 -1.85
C PHE A 9 6.20 4.74 -0.49
N GLY A 10 7.52 4.81 -0.37
CA GLY A 10 8.24 4.59 0.88
C GLY A 10 7.83 5.59 1.95
N LEU A 11 7.87 6.89 1.64
CA LEU A 11 7.50 7.94 2.57
C LEU A 11 6.02 7.84 3.00
N LEU A 12 5.11 7.63 2.04
CA LEU A 12 3.69 7.45 2.34
C LEU A 12 3.45 6.25 3.25
N SER A 13 4.13 5.12 2.99
CA SER A 13 4.02 3.92 3.82
C SER A 13 4.57 4.14 5.22
N LEU A 14 5.70 4.83 5.36
CA LEU A 14 6.29 5.17 6.66
C LEU A 14 5.38 6.09 7.47
N VAL A 15 4.83 7.13 6.85
CA VAL A 15 3.89 8.05 7.52
C VAL A 15 2.62 7.33 7.94
N ASN A 16 2.03 6.52 7.04
CA ASN A 16 0.83 5.72 7.34
C ASN A 16 1.08 4.73 8.48
N GLY A 17 2.20 3.99 8.43
CA GLY A 17 2.58 3.03 9.46
C GLY A 17 2.88 3.68 10.80
N ALA A 18 3.55 4.84 10.82
CA ALA A 18 3.78 5.61 12.04
C ALA A 18 2.46 6.11 12.65
N TRP A 19 1.52 6.59 11.83
CA TRP A 19 0.20 7.01 12.31
C TRP A 19 -0.57 5.86 12.96
N MET A 20 -0.63 4.70 12.30
CA MET A 20 -1.20 3.47 12.87
C MET A 20 -0.54 3.06 14.19
N LEU A 21 0.78 3.17 14.29
CA LEU A 21 1.53 2.72 15.46
C LEU A 21 1.32 3.62 16.68
N PHE A 22 1.46 4.93 16.49
CA PHE A 22 1.45 5.91 17.58
C PHE A 22 0.06 6.45 17.90
N PHE A 23 -0.82 6.60 16.91
CA PHE A 23 -2.16 7.14 17.10
C PHE A 23 -3.25 6.28 16.40
N PRO A 24 -3.36 4.98 16.77
CA PRO A 24 -4.18 3.99 16.06
C PRO A 24 -5.66 4.37 15.97
N LEU A 25 -6.23 4.96 17.03
CA LEU A 25 -7.64 5.36 17.03
C LEU A 25 -7.90 6.48 16.03
N SER A 26 -7.08 7.54 16.02
CA SER A 26 -7.22 8.65 15.06
C SER A 26 -6.98 8.19 13.62
N TRP A 27 -6.02 7.29 13.39
CA TRP A 27 -5.83 6.70 12.05
C TRP A 27 -7.11 5.98 11.61
N TYR A 28 -7.68 5.19 12.50
CA TYR A 28 -8.89 4.40 12.22
C TYR A 28 -10.12 5.27 11.97
N THR A 29 -10.29 6.40 12.68
CA THR A 29 -11.47 7.27 12.54
C THR A 29 -11.31 8.35 11.48
N ASP A 30 -10.12 8.92 11.33
CA ASP A 30 -9.91 10.19 10.63
C ASP A 30 -9.25 9.99 9.25
N LEU A 31 -8.65 8.83 8.98
CA LEU A 31 -8.19 8.51 7.63
C LEU A 31 -9.42 8.54 6.69
N PRO A 32 -9.36 9.28 5.56
CA PRO A 32 -10.48 9.40 4.62
C PRO A 32 -10.64 8.15 3.74
N ALA A 33 -10.61 6.97 4.37
CA ALA A 33 -10.79 5.65 3.78
C ALA A 33 -12.01 4.91 4.38
N ALA A 34 -12.76 5.56 5.28
CA ALA A 34 -13.91 4.98 5.96
C ALA A 34 -13.61 3.60 6.57
N VAL A 35 -12.42 3.45 7.19
CA VAL A 35 -11.97 2.22 7.85
C VAL A 35 -13.02 1.64 8.81
N PRO A 36 -13.85 2.42 9.54
CA PRO A 36 -14.89 1.85 10.40
C PRO A 36 -15.94 0.98 9.69
N HIS A 37 -16.04 1.02 8.35
CA HIS A 37 -16.89 0.11 7.60
C HIS A 37 -16.34 -1.32 7.56
N THR A 38 -15.06 -1.55 7.87
CA THR A 38 -14.41 -2.88 7.80
C THR A 38 -14.51 -3.69 9.09
N GLY A 39 -15.29 -3.23 10.08
CA GLY A 39 -15.46 -3.90 11.38
C GLY A 39 -15.23 -2.95 12.57
N PRO A 40 -15.23 -3.44 13.82
CA PRO A 40 -14.97 -2.62 15.01
C PRO A 40 -13.48 -2.34 15.23
N PHE A 41 -13.17 -1.24 15.93
CA PHE A 41 -11.79 -0.85 16.23
C PHE A 41 -11.07 -1.88 17.09
N ASN A 42 -9.88 -2.29 16.65
CA ASN A 42 -8.94 -3.10 17.42
C ASN A 42 -7.55 -2.46 17.36
N SER A 43 -7.10 -1.87 18.48
CA SER A 43 -5.82 -1.16 18.53
C SER A 43 -4.61 -2.07 18.29
N HIS A 44 -4.67 -3.34 18.67
CA HIS A 44 -3.57 -4.27 18.43
C HIS A 44 -3.45 -4.54 16.93
N PHE A 45 -4.56 -4.88 16.28
CA PHE A 45 -4.64 -5.11 14.84
C PHE A 45 -4.15 -3.91 14.02
N VAL A 46 -4.58 -2.69 14.38
CA VAL A 46 -4.12 -1.47 13.70
C VAL A 46 -2.61 -1.28 13.85
N ARG A 47 -2.03 -1.54 15.03
CA ARG A 47 -0.59 -1.41 15.26
C ARG A 47 0.22 -2.47 14.52
N ASP A 48 -0.29 -3.69 14.41
CA ASP A 48 0.33 -4.75 13.61
C ASP A 48 0.39 -4.36 12.13
N LEU A 49 -0.71 -3.82 11.58
CA LEU A 49 -0.72 -3.22 10.25
C LEU A 49 0.28 -2.05 10.16
N GLY A 50 0.40 -1.24 11.21
CA GLY A 50 1.40 -0.19 11.31
C GLY A 50 2.82 -0.70 11.10
N VAL A 51 3.19 -1.79 11.78
CA VAL A 51 4.49 -2.46 11.60
C VAL A 51 4.66 -2.96 10.17
N VAL A 52 3.63 -3.56 9.58
CA VAL A 52 3.66 -3.98 8.17
C VAL A 52 3.96 -2.79 7.26
N PHE A 53 3.23 -1.67 7.40
CA PHE A 53 3.46 -0.47 6.58
C PHE A 53 4.84 0.16 6.79
N LEU A 54 5.40 0.10 8.01
CA LEU A 54 6.79 0.51 8.23
C LEU A 54 7.78 -0.38 7.47
N ILE A 55 7.60 -1.70 7.50
CA ILE A 55 8.42 -2.66 6.73
C ILE A 55 8.32 -2.37 5.23
N LEU A 56 7.12 -2.16 4.70
CA LEU A 56 6.91 -1.80 3.29
C LEU A 56 7.63 -0.48 2.96
N GLY A 57 7.54 0.51 3.85
CA GLY A 57 8.23 1.79 3.72
C GLY A 57 9.74 1.65 3.61
N PHE A 58 10.36 0.87 4.49
CA PHE A 58 11.80 0.57 4.42
C PHE A 58 12.17 -0.27 3.19
N ALA A 59 11.34 -1.22 2.78
CA ALA A 59 11.56 -2.03 1.58
C ALA A 59 11.49 -1.18 0.30
N PHE A 60 10.58 -0.22 0.22
CA PHE A 60 10.54 0.80 -0.83
C PHE A 60 11.80 1.67 -0.81
N GLY A 61 12.20 2.18 0.37
CA GLY A 61 13.44 2.96 0.52
C GLY A 61 14.69 2.19 0.07
N TRP A 62 14.82 0.93 0.48
CA TRP A 62 15.90 0.05 0.02
C TRP A 62 15.85 -0.15 -1.50
N SER A 63 14.64 -0.31 -2.06
CA SER A 63 14.44 -0.46 -3.51
C SER A 63 14.82 0.79 -4.29
N ALA A 64 14.62 1.98 -3.71
CA ALA A 64 15.03 3.26 -4.27
C ALA A 64 16.57 3.39 -4.32
N LEU A 65 17.25 2.94 -3.26
CA LEU A 65 18.71 2.94 -3.19
C LEU A 65 19.35 1.90 -4.14
N HIS A 66 18.64 0.81 -4.42
CA HIS A 66 19.17 -0.37 -5.11
C HIS A 66 18.32 -0.81 -6.32
N VAL A 67 17.96 0.14 -7.18
CA VAL A 67 17.01 -0.06 -8.30
C VAL A 67 17.33 -1.30 -9.16
N ASP A 68 18.62 -1.54 -9.44
CA ASP A 68 19.08 -2.63 -10.31
C ASP A 68 18.84 -4.03 -9.72
N ARG A 69 18.88 -4.15 -8.39
CA ARG A 69 18.67 -5.42 -7.66
C ARG A 69 17.33 -5.49 -6.93
N SER A 70 16.49 -4.47 -7.02
CA SER A 70 15.26 -4.39 -6.24
C SER A 70 14.08 -5.15 -6.80
N ARG A 71 14.26 -5.92 -7.88
CA ARG A 71 13.15 -6.65 -8.51
C ARG A 71 12.47 -7.67 -7.58
N PRO A 72 13.18 -8.52 -6.81
CA PRO A 72 12.52 -9.45 -5.89
C PRO A 72 11.72 -8.72 -4.81
N VAL A 73 12.28 -7.65 -4.24
CA VAL A 73 11.60 -6.82 -3.24
C VAL A 73 10.38 -6.12 -3.83
N HIS A 74 10.49 -5.58 -5.04
CA HIS A 74 9.37 -5.00 -5.78
C HIS A 74 8.23 -6.01 -5.99
N LEU A 75 8.56 -7.26 -6.32
CA LEU A 75 7.54 -8.30 -6.50
C LEU A 75 6.84 -8.63 -5.18
N ALA A 76 7.56 -8.69 -4.07
CA ALA A 76 6.96 -8.88 -2.74
C ALA A 76 6.04 -7.71 -2.36
N LEU A 77 6.49 -6.47 -2.60
CA LEU A 77 5.66 -5.26 -2.43
C LEU A 77 4.41 -5.32 -3.31
N THR A 78 4.57 -5.67 -4.59
CA THR A 78 3.45 -5.82 -5.53
C THR A 78 2.46 -6.87 -5.05
N ALA A 79 2.94 -8.02 -4.55
CA ALA A 79 2.10 -9.09 -4.03
C ALA A 79 1.26 -8.63 -2.84
N PHE A 80 1.86 -7.91 -1.88
CA PHE A 80 1.13 -7.36 -0.72
C PHE A 80 0.01 -6.40 -1.17
N PHE A 81 0.34 -5.39 -1.97
CA PHE A 81 -0.64 -4.38 -2.40
C PHE A 81 -1.73 -4.99 -3.28
N THR A 82 -1.39 -5.95 -4.13
CA THR A 82 -2.37 -6.67 -4.95
C THR A 82 -3.29 -7.53 -4.09
N GLY A 83 -2.74 -8.30 -3.16
CA GLY A 83 -3.52 -9.13 -2.24
C GLY A 83 -4.48 -8.28 -1.40
N HIS A 84 -4.01 -7.16 -0.86
CA HIS A 84 -4.83 -6.20 -0.13
C HIS A 84 -5.97 -5.64 -1.01
N ALA A 85 -5.67 -5.22 -2.24
CA ALA A 85 -6.69 -4.74 -3.16
C ALA A 85 -7.72 -5.82 -3.55
N LEU A 86 -7.29 -7.07 -3.68
CA LEU A 86 -8.21 -8.19 -3.96
C LEU A 86 -9.15 -8.48 -2.79
N ILE A 87 -8.72 -8.27 -1.55
CA ILE A 87 -9.61 -8.38 -0.37
C ILE A 87 -10.71 -7.32 -0.45
N HIS A 88 -10.35 -6.05 -0.67
CA HIS A 88 -11.34 -4.98 -0.84
C HIS A 88 -12.29 -5.24 -2.01
N LEU A 89 -11.76 -5.70 -3.15
CA LEU A 89 -12.56 -6.09 -4.29
C LEU A 89 -13.58 -7.18 -3.93
N ALA A 90 -13.11 -8.24 -3.25
CA ALA A 90 -13.96 -9.34 -2.83
C ALA A 90 -15.06 -8.87 -1.86
N ASP A 91 -14.72 -8.03 -0.87
CA ASP A 91 -15.68 -7.51 0.11
C ASP A 91 -16.73 -6.59 -0.52
N ILE A 92 -16.35 -5.75 -1.48
CA ILE A 92 -17.29 -4.89 -2.21
C ILE A 92 -18.23 -5.74 -3.08
N VAL A 93 -17.69 -6.73 -3.79
CA VAL A 93 -18.48 -7.61 -4.68
C VAL A 93 -19.41 -8.54 -3.89
N ALA A 94 -18.96 -9.02 -2.73
CA ALA A 94 -19.76 -9.86 -1.84
C ALA A 94 -20.82 -9.07 -1.04
N GLY A 95 -20.74 -7.74 -1.05
CA GLY A 95 -21.63 -6.87 -0.27
C GLY A 95 -21.27 -6.73 1.21
N SER A 96 -20.08 -7.20 1.62
CA SER A 96 -19.52 -6.99 2.95
C SER A 96 -19.12 -5.53 3.19
N LEU A 97 -18.75 -4.82 2.12
CA LEU A 97 -18.48 -3.38 2.13
C LEU A 97 -19.49 -2.61 1.26
N PRO A 98 -19.87 -1.38 1.67
CA PRO A 98 -20.71 -0.52 0.83
C PRO A 98 -20.09 -0.24 -0.54
N HIS A 99 -20.89 -0.14 -1.60
CA HIS A 99 -20.39 0.19 -2.94
C HIS A 99 -19.72 1.57 -3.06
N SER A 100 -19.88 2.46 -2.08
CA SER A 100 -19.09 3.70 -2.01
C SER A 100 -17.58 3.45 -1.96
N HIS A 101 -17.16 2.26 -1.50
CA HIS A 101 -15.75 1.84 -1.45
C HIS A 101 -15.09 1.71 -2.81
N TRP A 102 -15.84 1.60 -3.92
CA TRP A 102 -15.26 1.72 -5.26
C TRP A 102 -14.50 3.03 -5.48
N ILE A 103 -14.98 4.12 -4.87
CA ILE A 103 -14.39 5.46 -4.98
C ILE A 103 -13.47 5.73 -3.79
N ILE A 104 -13.89 5.38 -2.57
CA ILE A 104 -13.12 5.61 -1.33
C ILE A 104 -11.78 4.86 -1.38
N ASP A 105 -11.78 3.61 -1.84
CA ASP A 105 -10.58 2.76 -1.83
C ASP A 105 -9.72 2.97 -3.09
N LEU A 106 -10.24 3.66 -4.12
CA LEU A 106 -9.53 3.91 -5.37
C LEU A 106 -8.13 4.54 -5.18
N PRO A 107 -7.96 5.68 -4.49
CA PRO A 107 -6.66 6.33 -4.37
C PRO A 107 -5.68 5.57 -3.48
N GLY A 108 -6.16 4.92 -2.42
CA GLY A 108 -5.33 4.33 -1.36
C GLY A 108 -5.06 2.83 -1.50
N VAL A 109 -5.93 2.12 -2.24
CA VAL A 109 -5.88 0.64 -2.33
C VAL A 109 -5.67 0.22 -3.79
N PHE A 110 -6.58 0.60 -4.70
CA PHE A 110 -6.54 0.11 -6.09
C PHE A 110 -5.44 0.75 -6.93
N VAL A 111 -5.30 2.08 -6.90
CA VAL A 111 -4.28 2.79 -7.69
C VAL A 111 -2.85 2.37 -7.31
N PRO A 112 -2.47 2.27 -6.01
CA PRO A 112 -1.15 1.78 -5.62
C PRO A 112 -0.87 0.37 -6.14
N ALA A 113 -1.83 -0.55 -6.03
CA ALA A 113 -1.68 -1.92 -6.55
C ALA A 113 -1.45 -1.93 -8.07
N LEU A 114 -2.27 -1.19 -8.84
CA LEU A 114 -2.14 -1.10 -10.30
C LEU A 114 -0.79 -0.52 -10.72
N ILE A 115 -0.32 0.54 -10.05
CA ILE A 115 1.00 1.13 -10.32
C ILE A 115 2.10 0.08 -10.11
N LEU A 116 2.08 -0.64 -9.00
CA LEU A 116 3.11 -1.64 -8.70
C LEU A 116 3.07 -2.83 -9.66
N ILE A 117 1.87 -3.28 -10.07
CA ILE A 117 1.69 -4.31 -11.11
C ILE A 117 2.31 -3.84 -12.43
N VAL A 118 2.01 -2.63 -12.88
CA VAL A 118 2.57 -2.07 -14.12
C VAL A 118 4.10 -1.97 -14.04
N LEU A 119 4.65 -1.56 -12.90
CA LEU A 119 6.09 -1.48 -12.66
C LEU A 119 6.78 -2.86 -12.51
N ALA A 120 6.01 -3.93 -12.28
CA ALA A 120 6.54 -5.30 -12.28
C ALA A 120 6.82 -5.81 -13.71
N VAL A 121 6.22 -5.18 -14.74
CA VAL A 121 6.45 -5.53 -16.14
C VAL A 121 7.88 -5.16 -16.56
N PRO A 122 8.70 -6.10 -17.07
CA PRO A 122 10.13 -5.85 -17.35
C PRO A 122 10.40 -4.70 -18.32
N SER A 123 9.58 -4.57 -19.36
CA SER A 123 9.74 -3.51 -20.37
C SER A 123 9.51 -2.11 -19.79
N VAL A 124 8.47 -1.96 -18.96
CA VAL A 124 8.16 -0.71 -18.26
C VAL A 124 9.29 -0.37 -17.28
N ARG A 125 9.70 -1.35 -16.47
CA ARG A 125 10.75 -1.16 -15.47
C ARG A 125 12.07 -0.68 -16.08
N ARG A 126 12.52 -1.30 -17.18
CA ARG A 126 13.76 -0.88 -17.89
C ARG A 126 13.69 0.57 -18.37
N ARG A 127 12.58 0.96 -19.00
CA ARG A 127 12.35 2.34 -19.47
C ARG A 127 12.43 3.37 -18.34
N LEU A 128 11.91 3.04 -17.16
CA LEU A 128 11.83 3.97 -16.02
C LEU A 128 13.04 3.93 -15.08
N GLY A 129 13.80 2.84 -15.16
CA GLY A 129 15.04 2.58 -14.42
C GLY A 129 16.27 3.28 -15.02
N GLY A 130 16.25 3.63 -16.32
CA GLY A 130 17.33 4.38 -16.96
C GLY A 130 18.50 3.51 -17.44
N THR A 131 18.21 2.34 -18.00
CA THR A 131 19.17 1.53 -18.79
C THR A 131 18.89 1.66 -20.27
#